data_AF-A0A8H6RFH4-F1
#
_entry.id   AF-A0A8H6RFH4-F1
#
_cell.length_a   1.000
_cell.length_b   1.000
_cell.length_c   1.000
_cell.angle_alpha   90.00
_cell.angle_beta   90.00
_cell.angle_gamma   90.00
#
_symmetry.space_group_name_H-M   'P 1'
#
loop_
_entity.id
_entity.type
_entity.pdbx_description
1 polymer ?
#
loop_
_entity_poly.entity_id
_entity_poly.type
_entity_poly.pdbx_seq_one_letter_code
_entity_poly.pdbx_strand_id
1 'polypeptide(L)'
;MAQIDIQRCPLKTSPNDRLNAYNRHALAPWIAETGYLTPAYLYRREKERLPFNMGRWMSQKVAASMLHPPLLGFHLNHEIVTRLLEIAMKCQYSTQLAKAYRADIDHLEDRFPSLIGSETGYFVRLSESSPKDVDDGNLQPVHSVAGALQKLVCSKRAVQALLSIYQSDDRTTDNELYFFPYHAGLDRLSEWRCYIHNSEVVAISQSRFYQPYHEDVSDHALQNMVVQARRLWQEISTELPFTACALDIYAEVHKQDFAVSLIEINPYYPHVGSGSLLFHWLDDADILLAHELRNKTIVRLVSAEGSKTKPLGRKEAYNIGREGIALDEIKVLRERGLHWILEPEHHHKFMALPVPGWRANMYLVTRQARLERFRVALEGGKQSEIADNAPEDHPRFRWVQKEYLRQQEQ
;
A
#
# COMPACT_ATOMS: atom_id res chain seq x y z
N MET A 1 -28.97 10.51 -16.01
CA MET A 1 -28.25 10.48 -14.71
C MET A 1 -27.48 9.18 -14.65
N ALA A 2 -26.26 9.18 -14.11
CA ALA A 2 -25.50 7.94 -13.92
C ALA A 2 -26.17 7.06 -12.87
N GLN A 3 -26.24 5.75 -13.13
CA GLN A 3 -26.88 4.77 -12.26
C GLN A 3 -25.99 4.54 -11.03
N ILE A 4 -26.61 4.49 -9.85
CA ILE A 4 -25.94 4.17 -8.58
C ILE A 4 -26.64 2.94 -8.00
N ASP A 5 -25.85 1.92 -7.69
CA ASP A 5 -26.31 0.64 -7.16
C ASP A 5 -25.69 0.44 -5.78
N ILE A 6 -26.52 0.43 -4.74
CA ILE A 6 -26.09 0.35 -3.34
C ILE A 6 -26.30 -1.08 -2.86
N GLN A 7 -25.20 -1.73 -2.47
CA GLN A 7 -25.15 -3.11 -2.04
C GLN A 7 -24.74 -3.17 -0.56
N ARG A 8 -25.70 -3.49 0.31
CA ARG A 8 -25.47 -3.77 1.73
C ARG A 8 -25.10 -5.24 1.89
N CYS A 9 -23.82 -5.53 2.01
CA CYS A 9 -23.28 -6.90 2.04
C CYS A 9 -23.18 -7.42 3.47
N PRO A 10 -23.55 -8.67 3.77
CA PRO A 10 -23.33 -9.23 5.11
C PRO A 10 -21.83 -9.23 5.46
N LEU A 11 -21.52 -9.14 6.75
CA LEU A 11 -20.15 -9.31 7.21
C LEU A 11 -19.69 -10.74 6.93
N LYS A 12 -18.84 -10.87 5.92
CA LYS A 12 -18.16 -12.11 5.56
C LYS A 12 -17.18 -12.47 6.67
N THR A 13 -17.44 -13.54 7.40
CA THR A 13 -16.61 -13.98 8.54
C THR A 13 -15.91 -15.32 8.28
N SER A 14 -16.21 -15.99 7.17
CA SER A 14 -15.57 -17.24 6.79
C SER A 14 -14.36 -17.01 5.89
N PRO A 15 -13.27 -17.80 6.03
CA PRO A 15 -12.19 -17.84 5.04
C PRO A 15 -12.69 -18.10 3.61
N ASN A 16 -13.75 -18.91 3.47
CA ASN A 16 -14.37 -19.22 2.17
C ASN A 16 -15.03 -18.02 1.50
N ASP A 17 -15.37 -16.99 2.27
CA ASP A 17 -16.02 -15.78 1.74
C ASP A 17 -15.03 -14.88 0.97
N ARG A 18 -13.74 -15.23 0.98
CA ARG A 18 -12.63 -14.52 0.35
C ARG A 18 -12.64 -13.04 0.70
N LEU A 19 -12.42 -12.75 1.98
CA LEU A 19 -12.16 -11.38 2.45
C LEU A 19 -10.84 -10.85 1.84
N ASN A 20 -10.89 -10.45 0.57
CA ASN A 20 -9.71 -9.93 -0.15
C ASN A 20 -9.32 -8.51 0.27
N ALA A 21 -9.91 -8.02 1.34
CA ALA A 21 -9.76 -6.68 1.79
C ALA A 21 -8.35 -6.30 2.28
N TYR A 22 -7.47 -7.27 2.55
CA TYR A 22 -6.15 -6.97 3.10
C TYR A 22 -4.93 -7.55 2.38
N ASN A 23 -5.09 -8.43 1.40
CA ASN A 23 -3.93 -9.00 0.72
C ASN A 23 -3.83 -8.62 -0.75
N ARG A 24 -3.17 -7.48 -0.89
CA ARG A 24 -2.35 -6.91 -1.97
C ARG A 24 -1.77 -7.83 -3.07
N HIS A 25 -1.88 -9.14 -3.00
CA HIS A 25 -1.14 -10.06 -3.90
C HIS A 25 -1.88 -11.36 -4.25
N ALA A 26 -3.01 -11.66 -3.60
CA ALA A 26 -3.57 -13.02 -3.55
C ALA A 26 -3.98 -13.59 -4.90
N LEU A 27 -4.40 -12.76 -5.85
CA LEU A 27 -5.09 -13.20 -7.05
C LEU A 27 -4.95 -12.14 -8.16
N ALA A 28 -3.72 -11.68 -8.43
CA ALA A 28 -3.51 -10.67 -9.46
C ALA A 28 -3.91 -11.18 -10.86
N PRO A 29 -4.44 -10.32 -11.76
CA PRO A 29 -4.64 -10.63 -13.17
C PRO A 29 -3.38 -11.20 -13.83
N TRP A 30 -2.19 -10.87 -13.33
CA TRP A 30 -0.93 -11.44 -13.80
C TRP A 30 -0.64 -12.87 -13.31
N ILE A 31 -1.14 -13.31 -12.15
CA ILE A 31 -1.23 -14.76 -11.89
C ILE A 31 -2.22 -15.38 -12.89
N ALA A 32 -3.26 -14.64 -13.28
CA ALA A 32 -4.20 -15.08 -14.30
C ALA A 32 -3.65 -15.03 -15.75
N GLU A 33 -2.62 -14.25 -16.06
CA GLU A 33 -2.02 -14.12 -17.40
C GLU A 33 -0.67 -14.84 -17.52
N THR A 34 0.20 -14.75 -16.52
CA THR A 34 1.56 -15.33 -16.51
C THR A 34 1.81 -16.34 -15.37
N GLY A 35 0.90 -16.45 -14.40
CA GLY A 35 0.97 -17.47 -13.34
C GLY A 35 1.86 -17.14 -12.13
N TYR A 36 2.67 -16.06 -12.13
CA TYR A 36 3.70 -15.96 -11.08
C TYR A 36 4.42 -14.60 -10.87
N LEU A 37 5.08 -14.48 -9.70
CA LEU A 37 5.99 -13.40 -9.30
C LEU A 37 7.37 -13.51 -10.01
N THR A 38 7.44 -13.19 -11.29
CA THR A 38 8.71 -13.15 -12.02
C THR A 38 9.51 -11.90 -11.68
N PRO A 39 10.84 -11.87 -11.93
CA PRO A 39 11.59 -10.62 -11.86
C PRO A 39 11.01 -9.54 -12.80
N ALA A 40 10.55 -9.92 -13.99
CA ALA A 40 9.91 -8.99 -14.92
C ALA A 40 8.59 -8.43 -14.37
N TYR A 41 7.79 -9.25 -13.68
CA TYR A 41 6.57 -8.82 -13.00
C TYR A 41 6.89 -7.83 -11.89
N LEU A 42 7.87 -8.14 -11.04
CA LEU A 42 8.26 -7.26 -9.95
C LEU A 42 8.81 -5.93 -10.47
N TYR A 43 9.60 -5.96 -11.55
CA TYR A 43 10.06 -4.75 -12.24
C TYR A 43 8.89 -3.92 -12.78
N ARG A 44 7.96 -4.55 -13.52
CA ARG A 44 6.77 -3.88 -14.06
C ARG A 44 5.92 -3.29 -12.94
N ARG A 45 5.69 -4.05 -11.88
CA ARG A 45 4.97 -3.61 -10.68
C ARG A 45 5.59 -2.34 -10.10
N GLU A 46 6.91 -2.30 -9.94
CA GLU A 46 7.57 -1.08 -9.44
C GLU A 46 7.38 0.08 -10.43
N LYS A 47 7.51 -0.15 -11.75
CA LYS A 47 7.25 0.87 -12.76
C LYS A 47 5.82 1.43 -12.73
N GLU A 48 4.83 0.59 -12.54
CA GLU A 48 3.42 0.99 -12.44
C GLU A 48 3.09 1.69 -11.12
N ARG A 49 3.90 1.47 -10.07
CA ARG A 49 3.76 2.19 -8.80
C ARG A 49 4.37 3.59 -8.84
N LEU A 50 5.40 3.81 -9.66
CA LEU A 50 6.12 5.10 -9.70
C LEU A 50 5.21 6.32 -9.87
N PRO A 51 4.20 6.35 -10.76
CA PRO A 51 3.32 7.51 -10.90
C PRO A 51 2.53 7.86 -9.63
N PHE A 52 2.38 6.90 -8.71
CA PHE A 52 1.66 7.06 -7.44
C PHE A 52 2.55 7.51 -6.28
N ASN A 53 3.82 7.79 -6.54
CA ASN A 53 4.69 8.47 -5.57
C ASN A 53 4.15 9.88 -5.33
N MET A 54 3.92 10.23 -4.06
CA MET A 54 3.18 11.44 -3.70
C MET A 54 3.69 12.72 -4.38
N GLY A 55 4.99 13.01 -4.35
CA GLY A 55 5.52 14.21 -5.00
C GLY A 55 5.37 14.26 -6.52
N ARG A 56 4.98 13.16 -7.18
CA ARG A 56 4.66 13.17 -8.62
C ARG A 56 3.24 13.61 -8.93
N TRP A 57 2.30 13.42 -8.00
CA TRP A 57 0.89 13.77 -8.19
C TRP A 57 0.40 14.90 -7.28
N MET A 58 1.17 15.27 -6.26
CA MET A 58 0.81 16.33 -5.31
C MET A 58 0.98 17.72 -5.93
N SER A 59 0.01 18.16 -6.74
CA SER A 59 -0.09 19.55 -7.18
C SER A 59 -0.83 20.39 -6.14
N GLN A 60 -0.74 21.73 -6.24
CA GLN A 60 -1.49 22.64 -5.37
C GLN A 60 -3.01 22.38 -5.43
N LYS A 61 -3.51 22.03 -6.62
CA LYS A 61 -4.92 21.71 -6.83
C LYS A 61 -5.32 20.43 -6.11
N VAL A 62 -4.49 19.38 -6.21
CA VAL A 62 -4.72 18.12 -5.48
C VAL A 62 -4.67 18.34 -3.98
N ALA A 63 -3.67 19.09 -3.49
CA ALA A 63 -3.54 19.44 -2.08
C ALA A 63 -4.75 20.22 -1.55
N ALA A 64 -5.32 21.13 -2.33
CA ALA A 64 -6.52 21.88 -1.94
C ALA A 64 -7.78 21.01 -1.76
N SER A 65 -7.82 19.86 -2.44
CA SER A 65 -8.91 18.88 -2.30
C SER A 65 -8.67 17.84 -1.20
N MET A 66 -7.49 17.83 -0.57
CA MET A 66 -7.20 16.93 0.53
C MET A 66 -7.91 17.34 1.80
N LEU A 67 -8.35 16.35 2.58
CA LEU A 67 -8.88 16.55 3.92
C LEU A 67 -7.89 17.36 4.75
N HIS A 68 -6.62 16.93 4.73
CA HIS A 68 -5.50 17.63 5.34
C HIS A 68 -4.30 17.54 4.39
N PRO A 69 -3.91 18.63 3.70
CA PRO A 69 -2.69 18.65 2.91
C PRO A 69 -1.44 18.62 3.80
N PRO A 70 -0.27 18.24 3.25
CA PRO A 70 0.99 18.37 3.99
C PRO A 70 1.26 19.85 4.30
N LEU A 71 1.62 20.16 5.54
CA LEU A 71 2.04 21.51 5.94
C LEU A 71 3.50 21.77 5.60
N LEU A 72 4.33 20.73 5.68
CA LEU A 72 5.77 20.81 5.43
C LEU A 72 6.22 19.62 4.58
N GLY A 73 7.21 19.87 3.73
CA GLY A 73 7.97 18.86 2.99
C GLY A 73 9.46 19.14 3.19
N PHE A 74 10.20 18.13 3.64
CA PHE A 74 11.63 18.23 3.87
C PHE A 74 12.41 17.31 2.93
N HIS A 75 13.34 17.90 2.19
CA HIS A 75 14.17 17.18 1.24
C HIS A 75 15.19 16.29 1.95
N LEU A 76 15.17 14.99 1.63
CA LEU A 76 16.15 14.02 2.09
C LEU A 76 17.25 13.86 1.03
N ASN A 77 18.32 14.62 1.18
CA ASN A 77 19.48 14.46 0.31
C ASN A 77 20.17 13.09 0.54
N HIS A 78 21.04 12.71 -0.39
CA HIS A 78 21.72 11.41 -0.38
C HIS A 78 22.50 11.15 0.92
N GLU A 79 23.12 12.17 1.50
CA GLU A 79 23.89 12.06 2.75
C GLU A 79 22.96 11.71 3.92
N ILE A 80 21.83 12.41 4.06
CA ILE A 80 20.82 12.13 5.10
C ILE A 80 20.26 10.72 4.92
N VAL A 81 19.90 10.34 3.69
CA VAL A 81 19.38 9.00 3.39
C VAL A 81 20.39 7.91 3.77
N THR A 82 21.66 8.11 3.43
CA THR A 82 22.75 7.20 3.80
C THR A 82 22.83 7.03 5.32
N ARG A 83 22.83 8.13 6.08
CA ARG A 83 22.89 8.07 7.55
C ARG A 83 21.65 7.42 8.17
N LEU A 84 20.46 7.68 7.64
CA LEU A 84 19.24 7.01 8.10
C LEU A 84 19.31 5.50 7.85
N LEU A 85 19.84 5.06 6.71
CA LEU A 85 20.01 3.64 6.40
C LEU A 85 21.05 2.97 7.32
N GLU A 86 22.17 3.65 7.63
CA GLU A 86 23.14 3.18 8.62
C GLU A 86 22.50 2.96 10.00
N ILE A 87 21.70 3.92 10.47
CA ILE A 87 20.98 3.82 11.74
C ILE A 87 19.97 2.67 11.67
N ALA A 88 19.18 2.58 10.59
CA ALA A 88 18.17 1.54 10.41
C ALA A 88 18.76 0.12 10.48
N MET A 89 19.94 -0.10 9.88
CA MET A 89 20.66 -1.37 9.97
C MET A 89 21.03 -1.71 11.41
N LYS A 90 21.62 -0.75 12.13
CA LYS A 90 22.04 -0.96 13.52
C LYS A 90 20.85 -1.20 14.46
N CYS A 91 19.71 -0.57 14.17
CA CYS A 91 18.50 -0.69 14.96
C CYS A 91 17.68 -1.94 14.63
N GLN A 92 17.88 -2.56 13.46
CA GLN A 92 17.07 -3.68 12.98
C GLN A 92 15.56 -3.45 13.14
N TYR A 93 15.11 -2.23 12.84
CA TYR A 93 13.72 -1.78 12.98
C TYR A 93 13.18 -1.73 14.43
N SER A 94 14.03 -1.88 15.45
CA SER A 94 13.63 -1.84 16.86
C SER A 94 13.66 -0.41 17.40
N THR A 95 12.51 0.04 17.92
CA THR A 95 12.39 1.34 18.61
C THR A 95 13.24 1.41 19.88
N GLN A 96 13.47 0.28 20.54
CA GLN A 96 14.32 0.22 21.73
C GLN A 96 15.80 0.37 21.36
N LEU A 97 16.26 -0.27 20.28
CA LEU A 97 17.64 -0.12 19.80
C LEU A 97 17.91 1.27 19.23
N ALA A 98 16.90 1.90 18.59
CA ALA A 98 17.02 3.25 18.07
C ALA A 98 17.36 4.30 19.14
N LYS A 99 17.00 4.06 20.41
CA LYS A 99 17.39 4.96 21.52
C LYS A 99 18.90 5.06 21.71
N ALA A 100 19.66 4.00 21.39
CA ALA A 100 21.12 4.01 21.48
C ALA A 100 21.77 4.93 20.43
N TYR A 101 21.05 5.26 19.36
CA TYR A 101 21.50 6.12 18.26
C TYR A 101 20.82 7.49 18.29
N ARG A 102 20.31 7.90 19.46
CA ARG A 102 19.57 9.16 19.60
C ARG A 102 20.41 10.38 19.22
N ALA A 103 21.68 10.42 19.63
CA ALA A 103 22.59 11.52 19.28
C ALA A 103 22.81 11.64 17.76
N ASP A 104 22.91 10.51 17.04
CA ASP A 104 23.01 10.51 15.57
C ASP A 104 21.74 11.07 14.92
N ILE A 105 20.57 10.73 15.47
CA ILE A 105 19.27 11.23 15.00
C ILE A 105 19.13 12.73 15.29
N ASP A 106 19.52 13.20 16.47
CA ASP A 106 19.44 14.61 16.85
C ASP A 106 20.37 15.46 15.96
N HIS A 107 21.58 14.98 15.68
CA HIS A 107 22.49 15.64 14.73
C HIS A 107 21.91 15.71 13.30
N LEU A 108 21.10 14.72 12.88
CA LEU A 108 20.38 14.81 11.60
C LEU A 108 19.22 15.81 11.67
N GLU A 109 18.51 15.91 12.80
CA GLU A 109 17.43 16.88 13.03
C GLU A 109 17.93 18.32 12.87
N ASP A 110 19.14 18.65 13.32
CA ASP A 110 19.75 20.00 13.20
C ASP A 110 19.87 20.50 11.75
N ARG A 111 19.75 19.61 10.76
CA ARG A 111 19.77 19.95 9.33
C ARG A 111 18.42 20.36 8.76
N PHE A 112 17.35 20.25 9.55
CA PHE A 112 16.00 20.54 9.12
C PHE A 112 15.46 21.79 9.81
N PRO A 113 14.55 22.53 9.15
CA PRO A 113 13.78 23.57 9.81
C PRO A 113 12.98 23.00 10.99
N SER A 114 12.75 23.82 12.02
CA SER A 114 11.83 23.45 13.10
C SER A 114 10.42 23.22 12.56
N LEU A 115 9.71 22.27 13.16
CA LEU A 115 8.30 22.02 12.83
C LEU A 115 7.44 23.21 13.28
N ILE A 116 6.49 23.62 12.45
CA ILE A 116 5.58 24.75 12.70
C ILE A 116 4.13 24.37 12.42
N GLY A 117 3.21 24.80 13.27
CA GLY A 117 1.78 24.83 12.94
C GLY A 117 0.93 23.61 13.32
N SER A 118 1.37 22.72 14.21
CA SER A 118 0.50 21.65 14.74
C SER A 118 0.70 21.36 16.23
N GLU A 119 -0.31 21.68 17.04
CA GLU A 119 -0.36 21.38 18.49
C GLU A 119 -0.56 19.88 18.75
N THR A 120 -1.32 19.21 17.89
CA THR A 120 -1.64 17.77 17.97
C THR A 120 -0.56 16.87 17.39
N GLY A 121 0.53 17.46 16.88
CA GLY A 121 1.64 16.76 16.23
C GLY A 121 1.37 16.45 14.76
N TYR A 122 2.19 15.57 14.18
CA TYR A 122 2.17 15.29 12.74
C TYR A 122 2.03 13.81 12.43
N PHE A 123 1.28 13.52 11.36
CA PHE A 123 1.43 12.28 10.62
C PHE A 123 2.54 12.46 9.59
N VAL A 124 3.51 11.55 9.57
CA VAL A 124 4.65 11.61 8.66
C VAL A 124 4.60 10.49 7.62
N ARG A 125 5.02 10.81 6.39
CA ARG A 125 5.19 9.82 5.33
C ARG A 125 6.29 10.22 4.36
N LEU A 126 6.87 9.22 3.73
CA LEU A 126 7.57 9.36 2.47
C LEU A 126 6.55 9.25 1.33
N SER A 127 6.98 9.55 0.11
CA SER A 127 6.16 9.52 -1.11
C SER A 127 5.44 8.18 -1.28
N GLU A 128 6.19 7.08 -1.13
CA GLU A 128 5.70 5.72 -1.35
C GLU A 128 4.96 5.12 -0.16
N SER A 129 5.27 5.58 1.06
CA SER A 129 4.76 4.90 2.25
C SER A 129 4.80 5.72 3.53
N SER A 130 3.84 5.43 4.39
CA SER A 130 3.85 5.81 5.80
C SER A 130 4.44 4.72 6.71
N PRO A 131 5.19 5.10 7.76
CA PRO A 131 5.83 4.18 8.70
C PRO A 131 4.85 3.61 9.74
N LYS A 132 3.66 3.21 9.30
CA LYS A 132 2.56 2.79 10.18
C LYS A 132 2.82 1.49 10.92
N ASP A 133 3.74 0.68 10.42
CA ASP A 133 4.18 -0.59 11.02
C ASP A 133 4.97 -0.41 12.32
N VAL A 134 5.42 0.80 12.66
CA VAL A 134 6.08 1.09 13.94
C VAL A 134 5.09 1.13 15.10
N ASP A 135 3.84 1.55 14.85
CA ASP A 135 2.82 1.77 15.89
C ASP A 135 1.68 0.74 15.83
N ASP A 136 1.95 -0.49 15.38
CA ASP A 136 0.92 -1.51 15.12
C ASP A 136 -0.22 -1.02 14.20
N GLY A 137 0.09 -0.08 13.32
CA GLY A 137 -0.85 0.54 12.40
C GLY A 137 -1.77 1.58 13.05
N ASN A 138 -1.46 2.10 14.24
CA ASN A 138 -2.24 3.13 14.93
C ASN A 138 -1.88 4.57 14.55
N LEU A 139 -0.76 4.78 13.83
CA LEU A 139 -0.34 6.08 13.30
C LEU A 139 -0.15 7.15 14.38
N GLN A 140 0.65 6.86 15.42
CA GLN A 140 0.89 7.82 16.49
C GLN A 140 1.54 9.10 15.95
N PRO A 141 1.14 10.29 16.44
CA PRO A 141 1.73 11.54 16.00
C PRO A 141 3.20 11.64 16.40
N VAL A 142 3.95 12.43 15.63
CA VAL A 142 5.29 12.88 16.01
C VAL A 142 5.28 14.37 16.27
N HIS A 143 6.10 14.83 17.23
CA HIS A 143 6.15 16.24 17.64
C HIS A 143 7.50 16.91 17.34
N SER A 144 8.46 16.17 16.77
CA SER A 144 9.76 16.69 16.36
C SER A 144 10.26 15.98 15.11
N VAL A 145 11.27 16.57 14.46
CA VAL A 145 11.91 15.95 13.29
C VAL A 145 12.64 14.70 13.72
N ALA A 146 13.36 14.71 14.86
CA ALA A 146 13.99 13.51 15.41
C ALA A 146 12.97 12.38 15.64
N GLY A 147 11.77 12.69 16.15
CA GLY A 147 10.69 11.71 16.28
C GLY A 147 10.25 11.12 14.93
N ALA A 148 10.16 11.95 13.89
CA ALA A 148 9.89 11.50 12.53
C ALA A 148 11.01 10.59 11.99
N LEU A 149 12.27 11.02 12.08
CA LEU A 149 13.44 10.25 11.62
C LEU A 149 13.56 8.91 12.34
N GLN A 150 13.37 8.90 13.67
CA GLN A 150 13.33 7.67 14.47
C GLN A 150 12.25 6.71 13.95
N LYS A 151 11.07 7.24 13.61
CA LYS A 151 9.97 6.43 13.06
C LYS A 151 10.32 5.86 11.68
N LEU A 152 11.04 6.60 10.83
CA LEU A 152 11.50 6.11 9.54
C LEU A 152 12.48 4.94 9.69
N VAL A 153 13.51 5.07 10.53
CA VAL A 153 14.54 4.02 10.71
C VAL A 153 14.01 2.77 11.42
N CYS A 154 12.91 2.92 12.19
CA CYS A 154 12.21 1.80 12.82
C CYS A 154 11.17 1.14 11.88
N SER A 155 10.84 1.75 10.75
CA SER A 155 9.83 1.22 9.83
C SER A 155 10.44 0.38 8.72
N LYS A 156 9.98 -0.86 8.62
CA LYS A 156 10.27 -1.77 7.52
C LYS A 156 9.80 -1.22 6.17
N ARG A 157 8.74 -0.42 6.15
CA ARG A 157 8.19 0.22 4.94
C ARG A 157 8.99 1.46 4.55
N ALA A 158 9.28 2.33 5.50
CA ALA A 158 10.05 3.54 5.22
C ALA A 158 11.49 3.22 4.82
N VAL A 159 12.14 2.24 5.45
CA VAL A 159 13.49 1.80 5.05
C VAL A 159 13.52 1.26 3.61
N GLN A 160 12.46 0.59 3.17
CA GLN A 160 12.34 0.17 1.77
C GLN A 160 12.30 1.37 0.81
N ALA A 161 11.58 2.43 1.18
CA ALA A 161 11.53 3.67 0.41
C ALA A 161 12.87 4.42 0.44
N LEU A 162 13.54 4.51 1.59
CA LEU A 162 14.88 5.10 1.72
C LEU A 162 15.91 4.37 0.85
N LEU A 163 15.87 3.04 0.81
CA LEU A 163 16.71 2.26 -0.11
C LEU A 163 16.41 2.56 -1.57
N SER A 164 15.14 2.78 -1.93
CA SER A 164 14.76 3.18 -3.29
C SER A 164 15.27 4.57 -3.63
N ILE A 165 15.24 5.51 -2.69
CA ILE A 165 15.85 6.84 -2.84
C ILE A 165 17.36 6.72 -3.05
N TYR A 166 18.05 5.96 -2.18
CA TYR A 166 19.51 5.77 -2.25
C TYR A 166 19.98 5.14 -3.57
N GLN A 167 19.22 4.17 -4.09
CA GLN A 167 19.57 3.45 -5.32
C GLN A 167 19.10 4.15 -6.60
N SER A 168 18.36 5.25 -6.48
CA SER A 168 17.82 5.94 -7.63
C SER A 168 18.86 6.86 -8.27
N ASP A 169 19.21 6.57 -9.53
CA ASP A 169 19.89 7.53 -10.40
C ASP A 169 18.92 8.62 -10.94
N ASP A 170 17.62 8.43 -10.72
CA ASP A 170 16.54 9.26 -11.25
C ASP A 170 16.34 10.49 -10.36
N ARG A 171 16.69 11.67 -10.91
CA ARG A 171 16.40 12.97 -10.28
C ARG A 171 14.90 13.22 -10.09
N THR A 172 14.03 12.41 -10.69
CA THR A 172 12.57 12.48 -10.53
C THR A 172 12.04 11.58 -9.42
N THR A 173 12.90 10.84 -8.70
CA THR A 173 12.48 10.24 -7.43
C THR A 173 12.22 11.34 -6.42
N ASP A 174 10.99 11.37 -5.94
CA ASP A 174 10.58 12.25 -4.87
C ASP A 174 11.25 11.77 -3.57
N ASN A 175 12.12 12.63 -3.03
CA ASN A 175 12.92 12.37 -1.85
C ASN A 175 12.45 13.20 -0.66
N GLU A 176 11.18 13.59 -0.64
CA GLU A 176 10.61 14.43 0.39
C GLU A 176 10.05 13.61 1.57
N LEU A 177 10.27 14.12 2.77
CA LEU A 177 9.58 13.73 4.00
C LEU A 177 8.44 14.72 4.27
N TYR A 178 7.22 14.22 4.21
CA TYR A 178 6.04 15.06 4.35
C TYR A 178 5.45 15.00 5.76
N PHE A 179 5.07 16.16 6.27
CA PHE A 179 4.43 16.35 7.57
C PHE A 179 3.00 16.84 7.38
N PHE A 180 2.06 15.97 7.68
CA PHE A 180 0.63 16.26 7.70
C PHE A 180 0.21 16.62 9.13
N PRO A 181 -0.66 17.60 9.35
CA PRO A 181 -1.20 17.83 10.67
C PRO A 181 -1.93 16.57 11.15
N TYR A 182 -1.73 16.19 12.40
CA TYR A 182 -2.35 15.00 12.96
C TYR A 182 -3.73 15.33 13.53
N HIS A 183 -4.73 14.53 13.17
CA HIS A 183 -6.10 14.75 13.61
C HIS A 183 -6.57 13.55 14.43
N ALA A 184 -6.44 13.67 15.75
CA ALA A 184 -6.81 12.62 16.70
C ALA A 184 -8.32 12.29 16.66
N GLY A 185 -9.15 13.27 16.28
CA GLY A 185 -10.60 13.15 16.19
C GLY A 185 -11.12 12.58 14.87
N LEU A 186 -10.25 12.18 13.94
CA LEU A 186 -10.72 11.59 12.67
C LEU A 186 -11.49 10.30 12.93
N ASP A 187 -12.78 10.32 12.59
CA ASP A 187 -13.58 9.12 12.56
C ASP A 187 -13.11 8.22 11.41
N ARG A 188 -12.34 7.19 11.77
CA ARG A 188 -11.83 6.19 10.82
C ARG A 188 -12.93 5.36 10.15
N LEU A 189 -14.19 5.46 10.61
CA LEU A 189 -15.34 4.82 9.96
C LEU A 189 -15.86 5.64 8.79
N SER A 190 -15.56 6.94 8.75
CA SER A 190 -15.88 7.85 7.66
C SER A 190 -14.86 7.79 6.51
N GLU A 191 -13.97 6.79 6.49
CA GLU A 191 -13.04 6.52 5.40
C GLU A 191 -13.66 5.56 4.36
N TRP A 192 -13.59 5.94 3.09
CA TRP A 192 -14.08 5.15 1.96
C TRP A 192 -13.01 5.04 0.90
N ARG A 193 -13.08 3.99 0.07
CA ARG A 193 -12.23 3.85 -1.12
C ARG A 193 -13.06 3.94 -2.38
N CYS A 194 -12.73 4.89 -3.24
CA CYS A 194 -13.27 5.00 -4.59
C CYS A 194 -12.31 4.34 -5.59
N TYR A 195 -12.84 3.49 -6.45
CA TYR A 195 -12.12 2.89 -7.57
C TYR A 195 -12.41 3.71 -8.81
N ILE A 196 -11.34 4.20 -9.45
CA ILE A 196 -11.38 4.95 -10.70
C ILE A 196 -10.82 4.05 -11.80
N HIS A 197 -11.56 3.88 -12.89
CA HIS A 197 -11.08 3.18 -14.07
C HIS A 197 -11.55 3.91 -15.33
N ASN A 198 -10.66 4.08 -16.31
CA ASN A 198 -10.92 4.86 -17.52
C ASN A 198 -11.53 6.25 -17.22
N SER A 199 -10.99 6.93 -16.21
CA SER A 199 -11.41 8.25 -15.73
C SER A 199 -12.82 8.33 -15.14
N GLU A 200 -13.43 7.19 -14.77
CA GLU A 200 -14.76 7.13 -14.17
C GLU A 200 -14.73 6.50 -12.78
N VAL A 201 -15.57 6.98 -11.86
CA VAL A 201 -15.79 6.34 -10.54
C VAL A 201 -16.65 5.09 -10.74
N VAL A 202 -16.06 3.91 -10.70
CA VAL A 202 -16.76 2.64 -11.00
C VAL A 202 -17.31 1.96 -9.74
N ALA A 203 -16.63 2.14 -8.61
CA ALA A 203 -17.02 1.51 -7.36
C ALA A 203 -16.60 2.34 -6.14
N ILE A 204 -17.32 2.20 -5.03
CA ILE A 204 -16.95 2.76 -3.72
C ILE A 204 -17.14 1.68 -2.65
N SER A 205 -16.14 1.48 -1.79
CA SER A 205 -16.19 0.56 -0.66
C SER A 205 -16.00 1.30 0.66
N GLN A 206 -16.74 0.88 1.69
CA GLN A 206 -16.40 1.19 3.07
C GLN A 206 -14.98 0.68 3.40
N SER A 207 -14.10 1.51 3.97
CA SER A 207 -12.72 1.10 4.30
C SER A 207 -12.66 0.18 5.52
N ARG A 208 -13.50 0.43 6.54
CA ARG A 208 -13.65 -0.45 7.70
C ARG A 208 -14.70 -1.54 7.49
N PHE A 209 -14.53 -2.30 6.42
CA PHE A 209 -15.43 -3.40 6.01
C PHE A 209 -15.61 -4.54 7.03
N TYR A 210 -14.91 -4.52 8.16
CA TYR A 210 -15.02 -5.52 9.22
C TYR A 210 -15.94 -5.08 10.36
N GLN A 211 -16.61 -3.93 10.21
CA GLN A 211 -17.54 -3.35 11.18
C GLN A 211 -18.84 -2.89 10.49
N PRO A 212 -20.02 -3.36 10.94
CA PRO A 212 -21.31 -2.92 10.40
C PRO A 212 -21.72 -1.57 11.00
N TYR A 213 -21.08 -0.48 10.57
CA TYR A 213 -21.28 0.85 11.16
C TYR A 213 -22.23 1.77 10.39
N HIS A 214 -22.55 1.43 9.13
CA HIS A 214 -23.34 2.29 8.25
C HIS A 214 -24.75 1.73 7.98
N GLU A 215 -25.32 0.99 8.93
CA GLU A 215 -26.64 0.38 8.77
C GLU A 215 -27.76 1.42 8.65
N ASP A 216 -27.67 2.49 9.43
CA ASP A 216 -28.59 3.63 9.49
C ASP A 216 -28.33 4.68 8.39
N VAL A 217 -27.27 4.53 7.60
CA VAL A 217 -26.95 5.48 6.52
C VAL A 217 -27.96 5.33 5.39
N SER A 218 -28.68 6.42 5.12
CA SER A 218 -29.67 6.48 4.04
C SER A 218 -29.04 6.33 2.65
N ASP A 219 -29.79 5.73 1.72
CA ASP A 219 -29.37 5.66 0.31
C ASP A 219 -29.12 7.04 -0.30
N HIS A 220 -29.86 8.06 0.14
CA HIS A 220 -29.66 9.43 -0.32
C HIS A 220 -28.28 9.98 0.06
N ALA A 221 -27.82 9.74 1.28
CA ALA A 221 -26.48 10.14 1.72
C ALA A 221 -25.38 9.44 0.90
N LEU A 222 -25.54 8.14 0.63
CA LEU A 222 -24.61 7.37 -0.21
C LEU A 222 -24.61 7.84 -1.66
N GLN A 223 -25.78 8.17 -2.23
CA GLN A 223 -25.88 8.77 -3.55
C GLN A 223 -25.19 10.14 -3.61
N ASN A 224 -25.38 10.97 -2.58
CA ASN A 224 -24.70 12.25 -2.46
C ASN A 224 -23.17 12.08 -2.38
N MET A 225 -22.68 11.09 -1.63
CA MET A 225 -21.24 10.76 -1.57
C MET A 225 -20.69 10.41 -2.96
N VAL A 226 -21.39 9.58 -3.74
CA VAL A 226 -20.96 9.23 -5.11
C VAL A 226 -20.89 10.47 -6.01
N VAL A 227 -21.88 11.36 -5.92
CA VAL A 227 -21.89 12.62 -6.69
C VAL A 227 -20.70 13.49 -6.33
N GLN A 228 -20.43 13.66 -5.02
CA GLN A 228 -19.30 14.45 -4.55
C GLN A 228 -17.95 13.81 -4.90
N ALA A 229 -17.80 12.48 -4.80
CA ALA A 229 -16.59 11.77 -5.19
C ALA A 229 -16.28 11.91 -6.70
N ARG A 230 -17.30 11.89 -7.56
CA ARG A 230 -17.14 12.17 -9.00
C ARG A 230 -16.69 13.60 -9.25
N ARG A 231 -17.26 14.59 -8.55
CA ARG A 231 -16.83 15.99 -8.64
C ARG A 231 -15.38 16.16 -8.21
N LEU A 232 -15.01 15.59 -7.06
CA LEU A 232 -13.63 15.55 -6.58
C LEU A 232 -12.68 14.98 -7.65
N TRP A 233 -13.03 13.84 -8.26
CA TRP A 233 -12.22 13.25 -9.33
C TRP A 233 -12.12 14.16 -10.57
N GLN A 234 -13.23 14.73 -11.03
CA GLN A 234 -13.25 15.68 -12.15
C GLN A 234 -12.34 16.90 -11.89
N GLU A 235 -12.33 17.39 -10.65
CA GLU A 235 -11.47 18.49 -10.25
C GLU A 235 -9.98 18.13 -10.31
N ILE A 236 -9.58 16.97 -9.78
CA ILE A 236 -8.15 16.65 -9.67
C ILE A 236 -7.57 15.89 -10.88
N SER A 237 -8.38 15.16 -11.65
CA SER A 237 -7.92 14.24 -12.69
C SER A 237 -7.08 14.89 -13.79
N THR A 238 -7.29 16.17 -14.09
CA THR A 238 -6.50 16.91 -15.09
C THR A 238 -5.03 17.08 -14.70
N GLU A 239 -4.71 16.92 -13.41
CA GLU A 239 -3.36 17.04 -12.85
C GLU A 239 -2.61 15.70 -12.83
N LEU A 240 -3.31 14.60 -13.12
CA LEU A 240 -2.81 13.25 -12.87
C LEU A 240 -2.38 12.56 -14.17
N PRO A 241 -1.24 11.86 -14.20
CA PRO A 241 -0.75 11.18 -15.39
C PRO A 241 -1.38 9.80 -15.62
N PHE A 242 -2.47 9.48 -14.93
CA PHE A 242 -3.14 8.18 -14.96
C PHE A 242 -4.67 8.33 -14.94
N THR A 243 -5.35 7.37 -15.56
CA THR A 243 -6.82 7.32 -15.66
C THR A 243 -7.44 6.23 -14.80
N ALA A 244 -6.61 5.43 -14.13
CA ALA A 244 -7.03 4.38 -13.22
C ALA A 244 -6.27 4.52 -11.89
N CYS A 245 -7.00 4.58 -10.78
CA CYS A 245 -6.44 4.68 -9.43
C CYS A 245 -7.47 4.28 -8.35
N ALA A 246 -7.02 4.08 -7.12
CA ALA A 246 -7.91 3.98 -5.97
C ALA A 246 -7.74 5.22 -5.07
N LEU A 247 -8.79 6.01 -4.89
CA LEU A 247 -8.79 7.14 -3.97
C LEU A 247 -9.27 6.68 -2.60
N ASP A 248 -8.49 6.92 -1.56
CA ASP A 248 -9.03 6.92 -0.20
C ASP A 248 -9.61 8.33 0.04
N ILE A 249 -10.88 8.39 0.42
CA ILE A 249 -11.63 9.63 0.68
C ILE A 249 -12.23 9.62 2.09
N TYR A 250 -12.48 10.81 2.61
CA TYR A 250 -13.20 11.03 3.86
C TYR A 250 -14.60 11.55 3.57
N ALA A 251 -15.62 10.96 4.20
CA ALA A 251 -17.02 11.38 4.09
C ALA A 251 -17.83 10.95 5.33
N GLU A 252 -18.27 11.92 6.14
CA GLU A 252 -19.10 11.70 7.33
C GLU A 252 -20.57 11.53 6.95
N VAL A 253 -20.92 10.45 6.26
CA VAL A 253 -22.25 10.22 5.65
C VAL A 253 -23.43 10.20 6.61
N HIS A 254 -23.21 10.20 7.94
CA HIS A 254 -24.27 10.35 8.95
C HIS A 254 -24.66 11.82 9.19
N LYS A 255 -23.83 12.79 8.74
CA LYS A 255 -24.15 14.22 8.77
C LYS A 255 -24.90 14.62 7.50
N GLN A 256 -25.85 15.53 7.60
CA GLN A 256 -26.66 15.93 6.43
C GLN A 256 -25.86 16.75 5.41
N ASP A 257 -24.86 17.50 5.88
CA ASP A 257 -24.06 18.49 5.17
C ASP A 257 -22.59 18.07 5.01
N PHE A 258 -22.32 16.76 5.01
CA PHE A 258 -20.95 16.27 4.85
C PHE A 258 -20.34 16.65 3.49
N ALA A 259 -19.03 16.85 3.49
CA ALA A 259 -18.21 17.01 2.31
C ALA A 259 -17.33 15.77 2.07
N VAL A 260 -17.06 15.48 0.81
CA VAL A 260 -16.03 14.49 0.42
C VAL A 260 -14.68 15.18 0.30
N SER A 261 -13.64 14.59 0.90
CA SER A 261 -12.26 15.10 0.80
C SER A 261 -11.27 13.97 0.51
N LEU A 262 -10.19 14.28 -0.22
CA LEU A 262 -9.15 13.31 -0.56
C LEU A 262 -8.25 13.00 0.64
N ILE A 263 -7.91 11.73 0.86
CA ILE A 263 -6.91 11.30 1.86
C ILE A 263 -5.65 10.82 1.18
N GLU A 264 -5.77 9.89 0.22
CA GLU A 264 -4.63 9.26 -0.45
C GLU A 264 -5.01 8.80 -1.86
N ILE A 265 -4.07 8.88 -2.80
CA ILE A 265 -4.18 8.26 -4.12
C ILE A 265 -3.30 7.01 -4.13
N ASN A 266 -3.93 5.86 -4.35
CA ASN A 266 -3.25 4.57 -4.45
C ASN A 266 -3.26 4.08 -5.91
N PRO A 267 -2.29 3.23 -6.29
CA PRO A 267 -2.30 2.53 -7.57
C PRO A 267 -3.62 1.77 -7.82
N TYR A 268 -3.99 1.63 -9.09
CA TYR A 268 -5.06 0.72 -9.50
C TYR A 268 -4.49 -0.68 -9.71
N TYR A 269 -5.26 -1.74 -9.46
CA TYR A 269 -4.90 -3.16 -9.57
C TYR A 269 -4.34 -3.85 -8.30
N PRO A 270 -4.55 -5.17 -8.16
CA PRO A 270 -4.03 -5.93 -7.03
C PRO A 270 -2.51 -5.97 -7.00
N HIS A 271 -1.83 -6.23 -8.12
CA HIS A 271 -0.38 -6.53 -8.11
C HIS A 271 0.48 -5.39 -7.59
N VAL A 272 0.04 -4.14 -7.77
CA VAL A 272 0.71 -2.92 -7.27
C VAL A 272 0.42 -2.62 -5.80
N GLY A 273 -0.40 -3.44 -5.15
CA GLY A 273 -0.54 -3.49 -3.70
C GLY A 273 -1.72 -2.70 -3.13
N SER A 274 -2.75 -2.46 -3.93
CA SER A 274 -4.00 -1.83 -3.50
C SER A 274 -5.00 -2.87 -3.03
N GLY A 275 -5.49 -2.73 -1.79
CA GLY A 275 -6.52 -3.63 -1.24
C GLY A 275 -7.89 -3.34 -1.85
N SER A 276 -8.67 -4.38 -2.11
CA SER A 276 -10.00 -4.26 -2.75
C SER A 276 -11.17 -4.09 -1.77
N LEU A 277 -10.90 -4.15 -0.45
CA LEU A 277 -11.91 -3.99 0.60
C LEU A 277 -13.13 -4.92 0.42
N LEU A 278 -14.36 -4.40 0.29
CA LEU A 278 -15.58 -5.19 0.05
C LEU A 278 -15.71 -5.71 -1.40
N PHE A 279 -14.76 -5.39 -2.27
CA PHE A 279 -14.64 -5.97 -3.60
C PHE A 279 -13.55 -7.03 -3.63
N HIS A 280 -13.54 -7.79 -4.71
CA HIS A 280 -12.57 -8.81 -5.01
C HIS A 280 -12.06 -8.60 -6.45
N TRP A 281 -10.76 -8.37 -6.62
CA TRP A 281 -10.19 -8.00 -7.93
C TRP A 281 -10.47 -8.99 -9.08
N LEU A 282 -10.69 -10.28 -8.80
CA LEU A 282 -11.12 -11.26 -9.81
C LEU A 282 -12.65 -11.40 -9.89
N ASP A 283 -13.29 -11.82 -8.79
CA ASP A 283 -14.73 -12.07 -8.74
C ASP A 283 -15.59 -10.84 -9.10
N ASP A 284 -15.08 -9.61 -8.92
CA ASP A 284 -15.72 -8.35 -9.29
C ASP A 284 -14.98 -7.61 -10.43
N ALA A 285 -14.22 -8.32 -11.26
CA ALA A 285 -13.44 -7.71 -12.35
C ALA A 285 -14.34 -7.01 -13.38
N ASP A 286 -15.54 -7.54 -13.63
CA ASP A 286 -16.57 -6.93 -14.48
C ASP A 286 -17.04 -5.56 -13.95
N ILE A 287 -17.12 -5.43 -12.62
CA ILE A 287 -17.44 -4.18 -11.92
C ILE A 287 -16.25 -3.22 -11.98
N LEU A 288 -15.07 -3.69 -11.59
CA LEU A 288 -13.89 -2.85 -11.41
C LEU A 288 -13.32 -2.39 -12.77
N LEU A 289 -13.17 -3.29 -13.74
CA LEU A 289 -12.58 -2.97 -15.04
C LEU A 289 -13.56 -2.34 -16.04
N ALA A 290 -14.84 -2.20 -15.66
CA ALA A 290 -15.86 -1.41 -16.34
C ALA A 290 -15.88 -1.54 -17.88
N HIS A 291 -15.64 -2.73 -18.43
CA HIS A 291 -15.75 -2.95 -19.87
C HIS A 291 -17.20 -2.74 -20.36
N GLU A 292 -18.20 -3.02 -19.50
CA GLU A 292 -19.62 -3.01 -19.86
C GLU A 292 -20.48 -2.02 -19.04
N LEU A 293 -19.96 -1.46 -17.93
CA LEU A 293 -20.72 -0.66 -16.97
C LEU A 293 -20.55 0.86 -17.14
N ARG A 294 -20.63 1.36 -18.38
CA ARG A 294 -20.56 2.81 -18.62
C ARG A 294 -21.67 3.52 -17.83
N ASN A 295 -21.29 4.51 -17.03
CA ASN A 295 -22.18 5.32 -16.18
C ASN A 295 -22.85 4.60 -14.99
N LYS A 296 -22.35 3.45 -14.53
CA LYS A 296 -22.81 2.81 -13.28
C LYS A 296 -21.72 2.90 -12.20
N THR A 297 -22.10 3.24 -10.97
CA THR A 297 -21.22 3.12 -9.79
C THR A 297 -21.84 2.16 -8.79
N ILE A 298 -21.05 1.18 -8.34
CA ILE A 298 -21.44 0.24 -7.28
C ILE A 298 -20.92 0.74 -5.93
N VAL A 299 -21.79 0.86 -4.93
CA VAL A 299 -21.40 1.20 -3.55
C VAL A 299 -21.58 -0.03 -2.68
N ARG A 300 -20.51 -0.49 -2.01
CA ARG A 300 -20.58 -1.58 -1.03
C ARG A 300 -20.30 -1.09 0.39
N LEU A 301 -21.15 -1.52 1.31
CA LEU A 301 -21.05 -1.31 2.74
C LEU A 301 -21.51 -2.57 3.49
N VAL A 302 -21.05 -2.73 4.72
CA VAL A 302 -21.43 -3.88 5.55
C VAL A 302 -22.82 -3.69 6.12
N SER A 303 -23.70 -4.67 5.91
CA SER A 303 -25.03 -4.78 6.52
C SER A 303 -24.94 -5.41 7.91
N ALA A 304 -25.76 -4.94 8.85
CA ALA A 304 -25.98 -5.66 10.11
C ALA A 304 -27.16 -6.66 10.02
N GLU A 305 -28.01 -6.57 9.00
CA GLU A 305 -29.14 -7.48 8.83
C GLU A 305 -28.67 -8.93 8.59
N GLY A 306 -29.22 -9.87 9.37
CA GLY A 306 -28.85 -11.29 9.35
C GLY A 306 -27.60 -11.65 10.17
N SER A 307 -26.87 -10.64 10.66
CA SER A 307 -25.61 -10.79 11.39
C SER A 307 -25.89 -10.77 12.91
N LYS A 308 -26.11 -11.95 13.51
CA LYS A 308 -25.72 -12.17 14.93
C LYS A 308 -24.18 -12.12 15.10
N THR A 309 -23.46 -11.91 14.00
CA THR A 309 -22.00 -11.90 13.96
C THR A 309 -21.47 -10.65 14.66
N LYS A 310 -20.72 -10.92 15.73
CA LYS A 310 -19.94 -9.92 16.45
C LYS A 310 -19.02 -9.17 15.47
N PRO A 311 -18.88 -7.83 15.59
CA PRO A 311 -17.88 -7.09 14.83
C PRO A 311 -16.51 -7.75 14.98
N LEU A 312 -15.80 -7.93 13.87
CA LEU A 312 -14.49 -8.58 13.90
C LEU A 312 -13.45 -7.61 14.44
N GLY A 313 -12.50 -8.13 15.22
CA GLY A 313 -11.29 -7.37 15.51
C GLY A 313 -10.46 -7.17 14.24
N ARG A 314 -9.65 -6.09 14.17
CA ARG A 314 -8.75 -5.86 13.02
C ARG A 314 -7.85 -7.08 12.73
N LYS A 315 -7.28 -7.69 13.79
CA LYS A 315 -6.42 -8.89 13.67
C LYS A 315 -7.20 -10.11 13.18
N GLU A 316 -8.44 -10.25 13.59
CA GLU A 316 -9.32 -11.34 13.17
C GLU A 316 -9.70 -11.20 11.70
N ALA A 317 -10.17 -10.02 11.28
CA ALA A 317 -10.42 -9.71 9.88
C ALA A 317 -9.16 -9.88 9.02
N TYR A 318 -8.00 -9.50 9.55
CA TYR A 318 -6.71 -9.73 8.90
C TYR A 318 -6.38 -11.22 8.75
N ASN A 319 -6.62 -12.03 9.77
CA ASN A 319 -6.38 -13.47 9.72
C ASN A 319 -7.31 -14.17 8.74
N ILE A 320 -8.61 -13.87 8.78
CA ILE A 320 -9.59 -14.45 7.84
C ILE A 320 -9.21 -14.08 6.41
N GLY A 321 -8.86 -12.81 6.17
CA GLY A 321 -8.39 -12.36 4.86
C GLY A 321 -7.01 -12.88 4.45
N ARG A 322 -6.34 -13.69 5.27
CA ARG A 322 -5.05 -14.33 4.97
C ARG A 322 -5.12 -15.85 4.87
N GLU A 323 -6.07 -16.43 5.57
CA GLU A 323 -6.30 -17.87 5.60
C GLU A 323 -6.69 -18.36 4.20
N GLY A 324 -6.25 -19.56 3.84
CA GLY A 324 -6.56 -20.17 2.55
C GLY A 324 -5.80 -19.63 1.33
N ILE A 325 -5.21 -18.43 1.37
CA ILE A 325 -4.67 -17.86 0.11
C ILE A 325 -3.54 -18.70 -0.50
N ALA A 326 -2.64 -19.27 0.31
CA ALA A 326 -1.59 -20.14 -0.23
C ALA A 326 -2.21 -21.34 -0.95
N LEU A 327 -3.29 -21.90 -0.40
CA LEU A 327 -4.02 -23.02 -0.98
C LEU A 327 -4.67 -22.62 -2.30
N ASP A 328 -5.28 -21.44 -2.35
CA ASP A 328 -5.87 -20.90 -3.59
C ASP A 328 -4.80 -20.64 -4.67
N GLU A 329 -3.66 -20.05 -4.31
CA GLU A 329 -2.54 -19.83 -5.23
C GLU A 329 -1.99 -21.17 -5.75
N ILE A 330 -1.83 -22.18 -4.89
CA ILE A 330 -1.43 -23.54 -5.29
C ILE A 330 -2.47 -24.16 -6.22
N LYS A 331 -3.76 -24.02 -5.91
CA LYS A 331 -4.84 -24.55 -6.74
C LYS A 331 -4.80 -23.95 -8.14
N VAL A 332 -4.67 -22.63 -8.27
CA VAL A 332 -4.55 -21.94 -9.56
C VAL A 332 -3.30 -22.40 -10.32
N LEU A 333 -2.16 -22.57 -9.64
CA LEU A 333 -0.95 -23.10 -10.27
C LEU A 333 -1.13 -24.53 -10.79
N ARG A 334 -1.85 -25.39 -10.05
CA ARG A 334 -2.16 -26.76 -10.48
C ARG A 334 -3.09 -26.80 -11.67
N GLU A 335 -4.19 -26.05 -11.63
CA GLU A 335 -5.17 -25.95 -12.73
C GLU A 335 -4.51 -25.51 -14.05
N ARG A 336 -3.37 -24.81 -13.97
CA ARG A 336 -2.60 -24.31 -15.12
C ARG A 336 -1.39 -25.17 -15.50
N GLY A 337 -1.09 -26.22 -14.75
CA GLY A 337 0.13 -27.01 -14.96
C GLY A 337 1.41 -26.23 -14.67
N LEU A 338 1.38 -25.24 -13.78
CA LEU A 338 2.50 -24.37 -13.40
C LEU A 338 3.06 -24.65 -12.00
N HIS A 339 2.55 -25.65 -11.28
CA HIS A 339 3.00 -25.94 -9.91
C HIS A 339 4.48 -26.36 -9.83
N TRP A 340 5.08 -26.84 -10.92
CA TRP A 340 6.51 -27.19 -11.02
C TRP A 340 7.43 -26.00 -10.67
N ILE A 341 6.97 -24.75 -10.84
CA ILE A 341 7.74 -23.56 -10.45
C ILE A 341 7.97 -23.48 -8.94
N LEU A 342 7.18 -24.22 -8.14
CA LEU A 342 7.33 -24.26 -6.70
C LEU A 342 8.48 -25.19 -6.28
N GLU A 343 9.03 -25.98 -7.21
CA GLU A 343 10.23 -26.78 -6.99
C GLU A 343 11.47 -25.88 -6.95
N PRO A 344 12.37 -26.02 -5.95
CA PRO A 344 13.49 -25.10 -5.77
C PRO A 344 14.38 -24.91 -7.02
N GLU A 345 14.70 -25.99 -7.74
CA GLU A 345 15.56 -25.93 -8.92
C GLU A 345 14.91 -25.14 -10.07
N HIS A 346 13.64 -25.42 -10.34
CA HIS A 346 12.87 -24.73 -11.37
C HIS A 346 12.63 -23.27 -11.01
N HIS A 347 12.32 -22.98 -9.74
CA HIS A 347 12.19 -21.61 -9.24
C HIS A 347 13.46 -20.81 -9.48
N HIS A 348 14.61 -21.36 -9.12
CA HIS A 348 15.89 -20.70 -9.26
C HIS A 348 16.22 -20.37 -10.72
N LYS A 349 16.07 -21.35 -11.63
CA LYS A 349 16.24 -21.14 -13.08
C LYS A 349 15.34 -20.04 -13.59
N PHE A 350 14.12 -19.97 -13.09
CA PHE A 350 13.12 -19.00 -13.52
C PHE A 350 13.38 -17.59 -12.97
N MET A 351 13.80 -17.47 -11.71
CA MET A 351 14.21 -16.20 -11.13
C MET A 351 15.47 -15.64 -11.79
N ALA A 352 16.33 -16.49 -12.35
CA ALA A 352 17.51 -16.07 -13.11
C ALA A 352 17.18 -15.50 -14.51
N LEU A 353 15.92 -15.51 -14.95
CA LEU A 353 15.55 -14.98 -16.26
C LEU A 353 15.84 -13.47 -16.36
N PRO A 354 16.40 -12.98 -17.49
CA PRO A 354 16.71 -11.58 -17.66
C PRO A 354 15.42 -10.74 -17.73
N VAL A 355 15.48 -9.51 -17.22
CA VAL A 355 14.40 -8.53 -17.38
C VAL A 355 14.83 -7.49 -18.41
N PRO A 356 14.04 -7.26 -19.47
CA PRO A 356 14.36 -6.24 -20.47
C PRO A 356 14.55 -4.85 -19.84
N GLY A 357 15.63 -4.16 -20.21
CA GLY A 357 15.96 -2.84 -19.67
C GLY A 357 16.51 -2.84 -18.24
N TRP A 358 16.80 -4.02 -17.68
CA TRP A 358 17.34 -4.17 -16.33
C TRP A 358 18.86 -4.08 -16.33
N ARG A 359 19.42 -3.12 -15.58
CA ARG A 359 20.86 -3.10 -15.30
C ARG A 359 21.17 -4.16 -14.23
N ALA A 360 22.29 -4.85 -14.37
CA ALA A 360 22.69 -5.94 -13.47
C ALA A 360 22.67 -5.54 -11.98
N ASN A 361 22.87 -4.26 -11.63
CA ASN A 361 22.87 -3.78 -10.25
C ASN A 361 21.48 -3.58 -9.61
N MET A 362 20.38 -3.67 -10.36
CA MET A 362 19.03 -3.38 -9.88
C MET A 362 18.27 -4.62 -9.37
N TYR A 363 18.97 -5.65 -8.89
CA TYR A 363 18.34 -6.92 -8.50
C TYR A 363 17.16 -6.75 -7.53
N LEU A 364 16.10 -7.51 -7.79
CA LEU A 364 14.92 -7.64 -6.93
C LEU A 364 15.26 -8.58 -5.79
N VAL A 365 16.02 -8.07 -4.85
CA VAL A 365 16.34 -8.80 -3.63
C VAL A 365 15.42 -8.39 -2.49
N THR A 366 15.34 -9.24 -1.48
CA THR A 366 14.59 -8.93 -0.27
C THR A 366 15.09 -7.62 0.34
N ARG A 367 14.24 -6.92 1.10
CA ARG A 367 14.66 -5.71 1.83
C ARG A 367 15.92 -5.96 2.68
N GLN A 368 16.00 -7.13 3.32
CA GLN A 368 17.16 -7.51 4.12
C GLN A 368 18.43 -7.59 3.27
N ALA A 369 18.36 -8.25 2.12
CA ALA A 369 19.47 -8.30 1.18
C ALA A 369 19.83 -6.91 0.59
N ARG A 370 18.85 -6.02 0.36
CA ARG A 370 19.14 -4.63 -0.05
C ARG A 370 19.91 -3.87 1.03
N LEU A 371 19.53 -4.00 2.30
CA LEU A 371 20.27 -3.40 3.42
C LEU A 371 21.67 -3.99 3.56
N GLU A 372 21.82 -5.31 3.42
CA GLU A 372 23.11 -5.97 3.49
C GLU A 372 24.05 -5.52 2.36
N ARG A 373 23.50 -5.31 1.16
CA ARG A 373 24.26 -4.73 0.04
C ARG A 373 24.71 -3.31 0.29
N PHE A 374 23.83 -2.51 0.90
CA PHE A 374 24.17 -1.18 1.34
C PHE A 374 25.30 -1.21 2.40
N ARG A 375 25.24 -2.13 3.38
CA ARG A 375 26.31 -2.35 4.38
C ARG A 375 27.66 -2.62 3.74
N VAL A 376 27.74 -3.62 2.87
CA VAL A 376 29.01 -4.01 2.23
C VAL A 376 29.56 -2.88 1.36
N ALA A 377 28.68 -2.15 0.66
CA ALA A 377 29.10 -0.98 -0.13
C ALA A 377 29.70 0.13 0.74
N LEU A 378 29.15 0.39 1.94
CA LEU A 378 29.70 1.35 2.89
C LEU A 378 31.06 0.93 3.44
N GLU A 379 31.28 -0.36 3.64
CA GLU A 379 32.54 -0.93 4.13
C GLU A 379 33.64 -0.97 3.06
N GLY A 380 33.37 -0.47 1.85
CA GLY A 380 34.30 -0.53 0.71
C GLY A 380 34.45 -1.93 0.11
N GLY A 381 33.60 -2.88 0.54
CA GLY A 381 33.56 -4.22 -0.03
C GLY A 381 33.07 -4.17 -1.48
N LYS A 382 33.58 -5.08 -2.31
CA LYS A 382 33.10 -5.16 -3.69
C LYS A 382 31.71 -5.77 -3.69
N GLN A 383 30.77 -5.23 -4.48
CA GLN A 383 29.45 -5.85 -4.63
C GLN A 383 29.53 -7.31 -5.10
N SER A 384 30.61 -7.69 -5.80
CA SER A 384 30.89 -9.08 -6.21
C SER A 384 31.25 -10.02 -5.05
N GLU A 385 31.56 -9.50 -3.86
CA GLU A 385 31.86 -10.28 -2.65
C GLU A 385 30.60 -10.66 -1.88
N ILE A 386 29.52 -9.90 -2.07
CA ILE A 386 28.19 -10.39 -1.80
C ILE A 386 27.98 -11.40 -2.92
N ALA A 387 28.04 -12.69 -2.58
CA ALA A 387 27.75 -13.76 -3.52
C ALA A 387 26.60 -13.31 -4.43
N ASP A 388 26.70 -13.56 -5.74
CA ASP A 388 25.60 -13.45 -6.70
C ASP A 388 24.48 -14.38 -6.21
N ASN A 389 23.83 -13.95 -5.13
CA ASN A 389 22.77 -14.64 -4.47
C ASN A 389 21.67 -14.46 -5.49
N ALA A 390 21.42 -15.55 -6.20
CA ALA A 390 20.29 -15.70 -7.06
C ALA A 390 19.08 -15.04 -6.38
N PRO A 391 18.24 -14.34 -7.15
CA PRO A 391 17.18 -13.51 -6.60
C PRO A 391 16.50 -14.22 -5.45
N GLU A 392 16.69 -13.67 -4.24
CA GLU A 392 16.17 -14.32 -3.06
C GLU A 392 14.66 -14.40 -3.19
N ASP A 393 14.14 -15.61 -2.97
CA ASP A 393 12.72 -15.91 -2.98
C ASP A 393 11.94 -14.83 -2.22
N HIS A 394 11.01 -14.18 -2.94
CA HIS A 394 10.10 -13.24 -2.32
C HIS A 394 9.40 -13.93 -1.13
N PRO A 395 9.25 -13.31 0.06
CA PRO A 395 8.70 -13.99 1.24
C PRO A 395 7.34 -14.65 1.01
N ARG A 396 6.55 -14.11 0.09
CA ARG A 396 5.31 -14.73 -0.38
C ARG A 396 5.54 -16.07 -1.05
N PHE A 397 6.50 -16.16 -1.97
CA PHE A 397 6.81 -17.41 -2.63
C PHE A 397 7.24 -18.48 -1.62
N ARG A 398 8.14 -18.16 -0.69
CA ARG A 398 8.53 -19.09 0.39
C ARG A 398 7.32 -19.61 1.16
N TRP A 399 6.33 -18.76 1.42
CA TRP A 399 5.10 -19.16 2.09
C TRP A 399 4.26 -20.13 1.25
N VAL A 400 4.06 -19.85 -0.04
CA VAL A 400 3.33 -20.73 -0.98
C VAL A 400 4.07 -22.05 -1.17
N GLN A 401 5.39 -22.00 -1.36
CA GLN A 401 6.23 -23.18 -1.51
C GLN A 401 6.17 -24.07 -0.27
N LYS A 402 6.29 -23.48 0.93
CA LYS A 402 6.17 -24.24 2.20
C LYS A 402 4.83 -24.96 2.28
N GLU A 403 3.75 -24.28 1.90
CA GLU A 403 2.41 -24.85 1.91
C GLU A 403 2.24 -25.94 0.86
N TYR A 404 2.85 -25.78 -0.31
CA TYR A 404 2.87 -26.78 -1.37
C TYR A 404 3.58 -28.06 -0.93
N LEU A 405 4.76 -27.94 -0.32
CA LEU A 405 5.52 -29.07 0.21
C LEU A 405 4.73 -29.79 1.31
N ARG A 406 4.06 -29.06 2.20
CA ARG A 406 3.17 -29.62 3.22
C ARG A 406 2.05 -30.48 2.62
N GLN A 407 1.51 -30.11 1.45
CA GLN A 407 0.49 -30.91 0.76
C GLN A 407 1.05 -32.14 0.03
N GLN A 408 2.36 -32.21 -0.24
CA GLN A 408 2.98 -33.40 -0.84
C GLN A 408 3.27 -34.49 0.21
N GLU A 409 3.38 -34.09 1.48
CA GLU A 409 3.62 -35.00 2.62
C GLU A 409 2.33 -35.66 3.15
N GLN A 410 1.16 -35.16 2.75
CA GLN A 410 -0.18 -35.66 3.11
C GLN A 410 -0.71 -36.57 2.01
#